data_AF-A0A1Q7KQ85-F1
#
_entry.id   AF-A0A1Q7KQ85-F1
#
_cell.length_a   1.000
_cell.length_b   1.000
_cell.length_c   1.000
_cell.angle_alpha   90.00
_cell.angle_beta   90.00
_cell.angle_gamma   90.00
#
_symmetry.space_group_name_H-M   'P 1'
#
loop_
_entity.id
_entity.type
_entity.pdbx_description
1 polymer ?
#
loop_
_entity_poly.entity_id
_entity_poly.type
_entity_poly.pdbx_seq_one_letter_code
_entity_poly.pdbx_strand_id
1 'polypeptide(L)'
;MKALSKMIGTVIKCHAKQADAAYKVSIGKTASFDEEACETLDPVSHKSAKEKYDTAVSKVASICSATQLSGANAARDTILTALDGSLNAAVYCEGTSDIDSGGDDSGKVPTSAASSKCEDAIGKNVAKLAAGVLRCHFKLADAAFKNKPFDEETCEATDPVSHKGALDKYNQARDKLVGGGLCAAGCQNGSAQDTLAASMTGTLETLNDKPYPCP
;
A
#
# COMPACT_ATOMS: atom_id res chain seq x y z
N MET A 1 -13.34 -1.42 -3.46
CA MET A 1 -12.56 -1.89 -2.30
C MET A 1 -11.70 -3.14 -2.54
N LYS A 2 -12.24 -4.33 -2.83
CA LYS A 2 -11.39 -5.55 -3.00
C LYS A 2 -10.36 -5.45 -4.13
N ALA A 3 -10.72 -4.84 -5.27
CA ALA A 3 -9.79 -4.59 -6.36
C ALA A 3 -8.70 -3.58 -5.96
N LEU A 4 -9.08 -2.49 -5.28
CA LEU A 4 -8.17 -1.46 -4.78
C LEU A 4 -7.12 -2.05 -3.82
N SER A 5 -7.54 -2.84 -2.82
CA SER A 5 -6.63 -3.51 -1.89
C SER A 5 -5.63 -4.43 -2.59
N LYS A 6 -6.06 -5.16 -3.64
CA LYS A 6 -5.15 -6.00 -4.43
C LYS A 6 -4.16 -5.17 -5.24
N MET A 7 -4.61 -4.04 -5.79
CA MET A 7 -3.75 -3.12 -6.53
C MET A 7 -2.66 -2.55 -5.63
N ILE A 8 -3.03 -2.00 -4.46
CA ILE A 8 -2.07 -1.47 -3.46
C ILE A 8 -1.00 -2.52 -3.13
N GLY A 9 -1.40 -3.75 -2.81
CA GLY A 9 -0.45 -4.81 -2.50
C GLY A 9 0.38 -5.31 -3.70
N THR A 10 -0.05 -5.02 -4.93
CA THR A 10 0.72 -5.32 -6.15
C THR A 10 1.74 -4.24 -6.42
N VAL A 11 1.35 -2.96 -6.35
CA VAL A 11 2.20 -1.76 -6.47
C VAL A 11 3.35 -1.82 -5.47
N ILE A 12 3.05 -1.97 -4.17
CA ILE A 12 4.09 -2.14 -3.12
C ILE A 12 5.08 -3.28 -3.43
N LYS A 13 4.62 -4.34 -4.13
CA LYS A 13 5.49 -5.45 -4.54
C LYS A 13 6.31 -5.12 -5.78
N CYS A 14 5.82 -4.26 -6.67
CA CYS A 14 6.57 -3.78 -7.82
C CYS A 14 7.66 -2.80 -7.33
N HIS A 15 7.34 -1.81 -6.49
CA HIS A 15 8.33 -0.99 -5.77
C HIS A 15 9.42 -1.81 -5.05
N ALA A 16 9.06 -2.89 -4.35
CA ALA A 16 10.05 -3.79 -3.74
C ALA A 16 11.01 -4.44 -4.75
N LYS A 17 10.50 -4.84 -5.92
CA LYS A 17 11.35 -5.41 -6.97
C LYS A 17 12.23 -4.35 -7.63
N GLN A 18 11.74 -3.12 -7.75
CA GLN A 18 12.51 -1.99 -8.24
C GLN A 18 13.67 -1.67 -7.29
N ALA A 19 13.39 -1.53 -5.99
CA ALA A 19 14.40 -1.34 -4.95
C ALA A 19 15.43 -2.49 -4.94
N ASP A 20 14.98 -3.74 -5.03
CA ASP A 20 15.84 -4.93 -5.13
C ASP A 20 16.73 -4.93 -6.37
N ALA A 21 16.21 -4.49 -7.52
CA ALA A 21 16.96 -4.39 -8.75
C ALA A 21 18.01 -3.27 -8.64
N ALA A 22 17.63 -2.10 -8.13
CA ALA A 22 18.52 -0.97 -7.90
C ALA A 22 19.64 -1.33 -6.91
N TYR A 23 19.32 -2.04 -5.82
CA TYR A 23 20.32 -2.55 -4.88
C TYR A 23 21.30 -3.54 -5.52
N LYS A 24 20.80 -4.46 -6.36
CA LYS A 24 21.69 -5.39 -7.09
C LYS A 24 22.66 -4.63 -8.00
N VAL A 25 22.18 -3.59 -8.69
CA VAL A 25 23.02 -2.73 -9.53
C VAL A 25 24.06 -1.98 -8.69
N SER A 26 23.68 -1.46 -7.52
CA SER A 26 24.59 -0.71 -6.65
C SER A 26 25.76 -1.56 -6.11
N ILE A 27 25.57 -2.88 -5.99
CA ILE A 27 26.63 -3.84 -5.61
C ILE A 27 27.31 -4.51 -6.82
N GLY A 28 27.16 -3.96 -8.02
CA GLY A 28 27.86 -4.41 -9.23
C GLY A 28 27.25 -5.62 -9.94
N LYS A 29 25.99 -5.99 -9.65
CA LYS A 29 25.28 -7.04 -10.38
C LYS A 29 24.43 -6.46 -11.50
N THR A 30 24.25 -7.21 -12.58
CA THR A 30 23.28 -6.87 -13.63
C THR A 30 21.88 -7.24 -13.16
N ALA A 31 21.01 -6.25 -13.00
CA ALA A 31 19.60 -6.41 -12.75
C ALA A 31 18.83 -5.26 -13.42
N SER A 32 17.62 -5.55 -13.87
CA SER A 32 16.66 -4.56 -14.33
C SER A 32 15.26 -5.00 -13.91
N PHE A 33 14.40 -4.03 -13.68
CA PHE A 33 13.00 -4.26 -13.41
C PHE A 33 12.21 -3.15 -14.08
N ASP A 34 11.24 -3.53 -14.90
CA ASP A 34 10.33 -2.59 -15.53
C ASP A 34 9.16 -2.38 -14.56
N GLU A 35 9.32 -1.34 -13.75
CA GLU A 35 8.37 -0.94 -12.71
C GLU A 35 7.04 -0.53 -13.37
N GLU A 36 7.10 0.38 -14.32
CA GLU A 36 5.94 0.91 -15.05
C GLU A 36 5.08 -0.17 -15.71
N ALA A 37 5.72 -1.21 -16.27
CA ALA A 37 5.00 -2.37 -16.79
C ALA A 37 4.32 -3.19 -15.68
N CYS A 38 4.90 -3.24 -14.48
CA CYS A 38 4.31 -3.90 -13.32
C CYS A 38 3.11 -3.14 -12.75
N GLU A 39 3.15 -1.80 -12.73
CA GLU A 39 2.17 -0.97 -12.03
C GLU A 39 1.11 -0.38 -12.94
N THR A 40 1.54 0.29 -14.01
CA THR A 40 0.67 1.15 -14.80
C THR A 40 0.17 0.44 -16.06
N LEU A 41 1.08 -0.05 -16.91
CA LEU A 41 0.70 -0.60 -18.21
C LEU A 41 1.70 -1.64 -18.69
N ASP A 42 1.29 -2.90 -18.76
CA ASP A 42 2.09 -3.95 -19.40
C ASP A 42 1.66 -4.12 -20.86
N PRO A 43 2.41 -3.60 -21.85
CA PRO A 43 2.03 -3.71 -23.26
C PRO A 43 2.09 -5.14 -23.80
N VAL A 44 2.68 -6.08 -23.06
CA VAL A 44 2.85 -7.47 -23.48
C VAL A 44 1.79 -8.36 -22.86
N SER A 45 1.66 -8.30 -21.53
CA SER A 45 0.84 -9.25 -20.78
C SER A 45 -0.50 -8.70 -20.32
N HIS A 46 -0.71 -7.38 -20.39
CA HIS A 46 -1.90 -6.66 -19.94
C HIS A 46 -2.30 -7.03 -18.50
N LYS A 47 -1.31 -7.13 -17.62
CA LYS A 47 -1.45 -7.60 -16.23
C LYS A 47 -0.78 -6.67 -15.24
N SER A 48 -0.58 -5.39 -15.57
CA SER A 48 -0.15 -4.41 -14.58
C SER A 48 -1.15 -4.32 -13.41
N ALA A 49 -0.75 -3.72 -12.29
CA ALA A 49 -1.61 -3.52 -11.13
C ALA A 49 -2.86 -2.70 -11.51
N LYS A 50 -2.68 -1.61 -12.25
CA LYS A 50 -3.72 -0.73 -12.75
C LYS A 50 -4.62 -1.41 -13.78
N GLU A 51 -4.08 -2.14 -14.76
CA GLU A 51 -4.90 -2.86 -15.75
C GLU A 51 -5.82 -3.90 -15.10
N LYS A 52 -5.32 -4.61 -14.07
CA LYS A 52 -6.13 -5.55 -13.28
C LYS A 52 -7.23 -4.84 -12.50
N TYR A 53 -6.95 -3.66 -11.96
CA TYR A 53 -7.95 -2.84 -11.29
C TYR A 53 -9.02 -2.36 -12.27
N ASP A 54 -8.62 -1.79 -13.40
CA ASP A 54 -9.52 -1.26 -14.43
C ASP A 54 -10.40 -2.36 -15.02
N THR A 55 -9.84 -3.56 -15.21
CA THR A 55 -10.59 -4.77 -15.58
C THR A 55 -11.62 -5.19 -14.52
N ALA A 56 -11.35 -4.94 -13.23
CA ALA A 56 -12.31 -5.22 -12.17
C ALA A 56 -13.42 -4.15 -12.12
N VAL A 57 -13.09 -2.89 -12.38
CA VAL A 57 -14.05 -1.78 -12.46
C VAL A 57 -15.00 -1.98 -13.66
N SER A 58 -14.49 -2.39 -14.82
CA SER A 58 -15.33 -2.62 -16.00
C SER A 58 -16.38 -3.71 -15.78
N LYS A 59 -16.06 -4.74 -15.00
CA LYS A 59 -16.99 -5.83 -14.64
C LYS A 59 -18.18 -5.38 -13.78
N VAL A 60 -18.07 -4.25 -13.10
CA VAL A 60 -19.16 -3.70 -12.27
C VAL A 60 -19.80 -2.45 -12.91
N ALA A 61 -19.35 -2.05 -14.10
CA ALA A 61 -19.81 -0.81 -14.74
C ALA A 61 -21.32 -0.80 -15.04
N SER A 62 -21.93 -1.96 -15.31
CA SER A 62 -23.37 -2.05 -15.59
C SER A 62 -24.25 -1.97 -14.34
N ILE A 63 -23.68 -2.09 -13.14
CA ILE A 63 -24.41 -2.08 -11.86
C ILE A 63 -24.06 -0.88 -10.98
N CYS A 64 -23.04 -0.11 -11.33
CA CYS A 64 -22.61 1.09 -10.62
C CYS A 64 -22.99 2.36 -11.40
N SER A 65 -23.27 3.45 -10.70
CA SER A 65 -23.49 4.76 -11.31
C SER A 65 -22.18 5.35 -11.86
N ALA A 66 -22.30 6.31 -12.78
CA ALA A 66 -21.14 7.04 -13.31
C ALA A 66 -20.34 7.73 -12.19
N THR A 67 -21.02 8.26 -11.17
CA THR A 67 -20.39 8.87 -9.98
C THR A 67 -19.59 7.86 -9.18
N GLN A 68 -20.13 6.65 -8.95
CA GLN A 68 -19.41 5.58 -8.25
C GLN A 68 -18.15 5.13 -9.01
N LEU A 69 -18.26 4.99 -10.34
CA LEU A 69 -17.13 4.60 -11.18
C LEU A 69 -16.05 5.70 -11.21
N SER A 70 -16.46 6.97 -11.32
CA SER A 70 -15.54 8.12 -11.26
C SER A 70 -14.84 8.20 -9.90
N GLY A 71 -15.58 8.06 -8.79
CA GLY A 71 -15.02 8.03 -7.44
C GLY A 71 -14.03 6.87 -7.25
N ALA A 72 -14.35 5.68 -7.74
CA ALA A 72 -13.44 4.54 -7.71
C ALA A 72 -12.14 4.80 -8.50
N ASN A 73 -12.22 5.49 -9.64
CA ASN A 73 -11.04 5.88 -10.41
C ASN A 73 -10.22 6.97 -9.70
N ALA A 74 -10.88 7.98 -9.12
CA ALA A 74 -10.19 9.00 -8.33
C ALA A 74 -9.46 8.39 -7.12
N ALA A 75 -10.09 7.44 -6.42
CA ALA A 75 -9.46 6.73 -5.31
C ALA A 75 -8.25 5.90 -5.75
N ARG A 76 -8.31 5.28 -6.93
CA ARG A 76 -7.16 4.61 -7.55
C ARG A 76 -6.02 5.59 -7.78
N ASP A 77 -6.31 6.72 -8.41
CA ASP A 77 -5.27 7.67 -8.81
C ASP A 77 -4.62 8.34 -7.59
N THR A 78 -5.42 8.72 -6.59
CA THR A 78 -4.90 9.25 -5.31
C THR A 78 -3.99 8.25 -4.60
N ILE A 79 -4.37 6.95 -4.52
CA ILE A 79 -3.53 5.99 -3.82
C ILE A 79 -2.27 5.63 -4.61
N LEU A 80 -2.31 5.61 -5.96
CA LEU A 80 -1.10 5.42 -6.77
C LEU A 80 -0.10 6.55 -6.51
N THR A 81 -0.53 7.81 -6.65
CA THR A 81 0.32 8.97 -6.34
C THR A 81 0.91 8.93 -4.93
N ALA A 82 0.13 8.48 -3.93
CA ALA A 82 0.64 8.34 -2.57
C ALA A 82 1.65 7.20 -2.45
N LEU A 83 1.41 6.08 -3.13
CA LEU A 83 2.32 4.93 -3.18
C LEU A 83 3.62 5.35 -3.83
N ASP A 84 3.62 5.84 -5.07
CA ASP A 84 4.82 6.19 -5.84
C ASP A 84 5.63 7.31 -5.15
N GLY A 85 4.93 8.23 -4.48
CA GLY A 85 5.54 9.34 -3.75
C GLY A 85 5.87 9.04 -2.29
N SER A 86 5.11 9.69 -1.39
CA SER A 86 5.48 9.79 0.03
C SER A 86 5.50 8.46 0.77
N LEU A 87 4.67 7.49 0.39
CA LEU A 87 4.65 6.18 1.03
C LEU A 87 5.84 5.32 0.59
N ASN A 88 6.21 5.32 -0.69
CA ASN A 88 7.42 4.62 -1.15
C ASN A 88 8.68 5.22 -0.51
N ALA A 89 8.77 6.55 -0.45
CA ALA A 89 9.88 7.24 0.21
C ALA A 89 10.00 6.93 1.72
N ALA A 90 8.87 6.72 2.39
CA ALA A 90 8.85 6.34 3.80
C ALA A 90 9.20 4.86 4.02
N VAL A 91 8.97 3.98 3.04
CA VAL A 91 9.39 2.57 3.07
C VAL A 91 10.87 2.44 2.75
N TYR A 92 11.31 2.96 1.60
CA TYR A 92 12.70 2.93 1.15
C TYR A 92 13.37 4.26 1.45
N CYS A 93 13.72 4.43 2.70
CA CYS A 93 14.19 5.68 3.25
C CYS A 93 15.71 5.66 3.51
N GLU A 94 16.35 4.48 3.40
CA GLU A 94 17.77 4.29 3.66
C GLU A 94 18.61 4.40 2.39
N GLY A 95 19.76 5.05 2.51
CA GLY A 95 20.69 5.29 1.40
C GLY A 95 20.68 6.71 0.87
N THR A 96 21.43 6.95 -0.21
CA THR A 96 21.65 8.28 -0.78
C THR A 96 21.22 8.39 -2.23
N SER A 97 21.37 7.31 -3.00
CA SER A 97 20.96 7.23 -4.39
C SER A 97 19.45 7.05 -4.48
N ASP A 98 18.80 7.71 -5.43
CA ASP A 98 17.37 7.52 -5.68
C ASP A 98 17.12 6.13 -6.28
N ILE A 99 16.02 5.47 -5.85
CA ILE A 99 15.57 4.21 -6.47
C ILE A 99 15.23 4.44 -7.93
N ASP A 100 14.60 5.57 -8.22
CA ASP A 100 14.30 5.99 -9.58
C ASP A 100 14.77 7.43 -9.83
N SER A 101 16.01 7.57 -10.26
CA SER A 101 16.62 8.89 -10.53
C SER A 101 16.01 9.65 -11.71
N GLY A 102 15.06 9.07 -12.44
CA GLY A 102 14.47 9.65 -13.65
C GLY A 102 12.97 9.44 -13.83
N GLY A 103 12.32 8.65 -12.99
CA GLY A 103 10.87 8.43 -13.00
C GLY A 103 10.16 9.06 -11.80
N ASP A 104 9.02 8.48 -11.44
CA ASP A 104 8.06 9.04 -10.49
C ASP A 104 8.09 8.39 -9.10
N ASP A 105 8.87 7.31 -8.94
CA ASP A 105 9.04 6.63 -7.66
C ASP A 105 10.04 7.33 -6.74
N SER A 106 9.52 7.87 -5.64
CA SER A 106 10.32 8.45 -4.57
C SER A 106 10.88 7.35 -3.66
N GLY A 107 12.15 7.45 -3.30
CA GLY A 107 12.79 6.52 -2.37
C GLY A 107 14.28 6.42 -2.60
N LYS A 108 14.98 5.73 -1.69
CA LYS A 108 16.43 5.59 -1.69
C LYS A 108 16.84 4.13 -1.82
N VAL A 109 17.90 3.89 -2.60
CA VAL A 109 18.44 2.56 -2.81
C VAL A 109 19.04 2.07 -1.49
N PRO A 110 18.56 0.93 -0.94
CA PRO A 110 19.11 0.38 0.28
C PRO A 110 20.62 0.13 0.14
N THR A 111 21.41 0.40 1.17
CA THR A 111 22.87 0.21 1.13
C THR A 111 23.29 -1.19 1.52
N SER A 112 22.37 -2.02 2.03
CA SER A 112 22.66 -3.39 2.46
C SER A 112 21.50 -4.35 2.21
N ALA A 113 21.82 -5.65 2.11
CA ALA A 113 20.81 -6.69 2.00
C ALA A 113 19.94 -6.82 3.27
N ALA A 114 20.41 -6.32 4.41
CA ALA A 114 19.64 -6.30 5.65
C ALA A 114 18.60 -5.17 5.63
N SER A 115 19.00 -3.96 5.21
CA SER A 115 18.08 -2.83 5.03
C SER A 115 17.04 -3.12 3.95
N SER A 116 17.44 -3.62 2.77
CA SER A 116 16.49 -4.02 1.72
C SER A 116 15.44 -5.01 2.24
N LYS A 117 15.86 -6.07 2.98
CA LYS A 117 14.90 -7.03 3.58
C LYS A 117 13.99 -6.41 4.63
N CYS A 118 14.50 -5.44 5.40
CA CYS A 118 13.70 -4.73 6.37
C CYS A 118 12.61 -3.90 5.68
N GLU A 119 12.99 -3.08 4.70
CA GLU A 119 12.09 -2.18 3.98
C GLU A 119 11.02 -2.95 3.21
N ASP A 120 11.40 -4.05 2.54
CA ASP A 120 10.45 -4.98 1.94
C ASP A 120 9.42 -5.53 2.94
N ALA A 121 9.88 -5.86 4.15
CA ALA A 121 9.02 -6.38 5.20
C ALA A 121 8.07 -5.29 5.76
N ILE A 122 8.55 -4.05 5.87
CA ILE A 122 7.74 -2.88 6.22
C ILE A 122 6.67 -2.66 5.14
N GLY A 123 7.05 -2.56 3.86
CA GLY A 123 6.12 -2.43 2.74
C GLY A 123 5.06 -3.53 2.73
N LYS A 124 5.46 -4.79 2.94
CA LYS A 124 4.51 -5.91 3.07
C LYS A 124 3.54 -5.75 4.24
N ASN A 125 3.97 -5.20 5.36
CA ASN A 125 3.08 -4.93 6.50
C ASN A 125 2.13 -3.77 6.21
N VAL A 126 2.59 -2.73 5.52
CA VAL A 126 1.74 -1.62 5.03
C VAL A 126 0.67 -2.14 4.06
N ALA A 127 1.02 -3.02 3.11
CA ALA A 127 0.04 -3.63 2.21
C ALA A 127 -1.05 -4.42 2.96
N LYS A 128 -0.69 -5.09 4.05
CA LYS A 128 -1.66 -5.80 4.91
C LYS A 128 -2.51 -4.85 5.74
N LEU A 129 -1.93 -3.76 6.24
CA LEU A 129 -2.67 -2.70 6.93
C LEU A 129 -3.73 -2.12 6.00
N ALA A 130 -3.34 -1.71 4.79
CA ALA A 130 -4.25 -1.19 3.78
C ALA A 130 -5.39 -2.17 3.45
N ALA A 131 -5.08 -3.46 3.30
CA ALA A 131 -6.09 -4.49 3.11
C ALA A 131 -7.01 -4.73 4.33
N GLY A 132 -6.53 -4.43 5.53
CA GLY A 132 -7.29 -4.45 6.77
C GLY A 132 -8.27 -3.29 6.85
N VAL A 133 -7.77 -2.06 6.70
CA VAL A 133 -8.56 -0.81 6.70
C VAL A 133 -9.64 -0.85 5.61
N LEU A 134 -9.27 -1.12 4.35
CA LEU A 134 -10.25 -1.23 3.25
C LEU A 134 -11.32 -2.31 3.46
N ARG A 135 -11.04 -3.34 4.28
CA ARG A 135 -12.03 -4.36 4.65
C ARG A 135 -12.99 -3.83 5.71
N CYS A 136 -12.52 -3.01 6.64
CA CYS A 136 -13.34 -2.35 7.63
C CYS A 136 -14.29 -1.34 6.97
N HIS A 137 -13.79 -0.46 6.09
CA HIS A 137 -14.61 0.41 5.24
C HIS A 137 -15.70 -0.36 4.47
N PHE A 138 -15.35 -1.49 3.85
CA PHE A 138 -16.32 -2.33 3.16
C PHE A 138 -17.40 -2.91 4.11
N LYS A 139 -17.01 -3.32 5.31
CA LYS A 139 -17.95 -3.84 6.32
C LYS A 139 -18.85 -2.74 6.87
N LEU A 140 -18.34 -1.53 7.05
CA LEU A 140 -19.15 -0.37 7.44
C LEU A 140 -20.23 -0.13 6.38
N ALA A 141 -19.85 -0.03 5.11
CA ALA A 141 -20.79 0.18 4.02
C ALA A 141 -21.85 -0.95 3.92
N ASP A 142 -21.43 -2.22 4.05
CA ASP A 142 -22.35 -3.37 4.05
C ASP A 142 -23.30 -3.38 5.26
N ALA A 143 -22.81 -2.99 6.44
CA ALA A 143 -23.63 -2.88 7.64
C ALA A 143 -24.64 -1.73 7.53
N ALA A 144 -24.22 -0.57 7.03
CA ALA A 144 -25.08 0.57 6.76
C ALA A 144 -26.20 0.20 5.78
N PHE A 145 -25.88 -0.47 4.66
CA PHE A 145 -26.87 -0.97 3.71
C PHE A 145 -27.89 -1.92 4.36
N LYS A 146 -27.45 -2.72 5.34
CA LYS A 146 -28.29 -3.67 6.09
C LYS A 146 -28.96 -3.07 7.32
N ASN A 147 -28.81 -1.77 7.57
CA ASN A 147 -29.25 -1.09 8.79
C ASN A 147 -28.76 -1.78 10.07
N LYS A 148 -27.49 -2.18 10.09
CA LYS A 148 -26.83 -2.81 11.23
C LYS A 148 -25.73 -1.90 11.79
N PRO A 149 -25.51 -1.88 13.11
CA PRO A 149 -24.36 -1.20 13.68
C PRO A 149 -23.08 -1.93 13.27
N PHE A 150 -22.03 -1.16 13.03
CA PHE A 150 -20.67 -1.65 12.85
C PHE A 150 -19.72 -0.64 13.46
N ASP A 151 -18.81 -1.14 14.28
CA ASP A 151 -17.75 -0.35 14.89
C ASP A 151 -16.51 -0.44 13.98
N GLU A 152 -16.36 0.56 13.11
CA GLU A 152 -15.24 0.67 12.19
C GLU A 152 -13.93 0.95 12.94
N GLU A 153 -13.97 1.80 13.97
CA GLU A 153 -12.79 2.17 14.75
C GLU A 153 -12.18 0.95 15.44
N THR A 154 -13.00 0.10 16.07
CA THR A 154 -12.53 -1.18 16.66
C THR A 154 -11.98 -2.14 15.59
N CYS A 155 -12.50 -2.10 14.36
CA CYS A 155 -12.01 -2.92 13.25
C CYS A 155 -10.64 -2.45 12.74
N GLU A 156 -10.41 -1.14 12.70
CA GLU A 156 -9.23 -0.52 12.09
C GLU A 156 -8.11 -0.27 13.06
N ALA A 157 -8.42 0.26 14.24
CA ALA A 157 -7.45 0.69 15.22
C ALA A 157 -7.17 -0.44 16.23
N THR A 158 -7.45 -0.18 17.50
CA THR A 158 -7.26 -1.12 18.60
C THR A 158 -8.57 -1.79 18.93
N ASP A 159 -8.61 -3.11 18.81
CA ASP A 159 -9.66 -3.93 19.42
C ASP A 159 -9.23 -4.26 20.86
N PRO A 160 -9.87 -3.68 21.89
CA PRO A 160 -9.45 -3.88 23.28
C PRO A 160 -9.70 -5.30 23.79
N VAL A 161 -10.46 -6.12 23.06
CA VAL A 161 -10.79 -7.50 23.44
C VAL A 161 -9.91 -8.49 22.70
N SER A 162 -9.84 -8.36 21.38
CA SER A 162 -9.18 -9.36 20.54
C SER A 162 -7.76 -8.99 20.13
N HIS A 163 -7.40 -7.70 20.21
CA HIS A 163 -6.16 -7.13 19.68
C HIS A 163 -5.90 -7.54 18.24
N LYS A 164 -6.96 -7.53 17.42
CA LYS A 164 -6.94 -7.93 16.01
C LYS A 164 -7.49 -6.85 15.07
N GLY A 165 -7.54 -5.60 15.51
CA GLY A 165 -7.73 -4.47 14.60
C GLY A 165 -6.64 -4.46 13.51
N ALA A 166 -6.86 -3.71 12.42
CA ALA A 166 -5.90 -3.63 11.33
C ALA A 166 -4.54 -3.06 11.82
N LEU A 167 -4.59 -2.00 12.62
CA LEU A 167 -3.44 -1.37 13.25
C LEU A 167 -2.83 -2.25 14.34
N ASP A 168 -3.63 -2.96 15.16
CA ASP A 168 -3.08 -3.94 16.11
C ASP A 168 -2.18 -4.97 15.43
N LYS A 169 -2.63 -5.51 14.29
CA LYS A 169 -1.86 -6.51 13.53
C LYS A 169 -0.61 -5.90 12.90
N TYR A 170 -0.70 -4.65 12.45
CA TYR A 170 0.46 -3.91 11.96
C TYR A 170 1.48 -3.71 13.07
N ASN A 171 1.05 -3.20 14.22
CA ASN A 171 1.91 -2.96 15.40
C ASN A 171 2.58 -4.25 15.89
N GLN A 172 1.84 -5.36 15.97
CA GLN A 172 2.43 -6.67 16.29
C GLN A 172 3.48 -7.13 15.28
N ALA A 173 3.33 -6.77 14.00
CA ALA A 173 4.31 -7.11 12.97
C ALA A 173 5.53 -6.17 13.02
N ARG A 174 5.32 -4.87 13.20
CA ARG A 174 6.35 -3.85 13.49
C ARG A 174 7.20 -4.26 14.67
N ASP A 175 6.60 -4.63 15.80
CA ASP A 175 7.31 -5.01 17.03
C ASP A 175 8.17 -6.26 16.82
N LYS A 176 7.72 -7.21 16.00
CA LYS A 176 8.52 -8.37 15.60
C LYS A 176 9.71 -7.99 14.74
N LEU A 177 9.56 -7.02 13.82
CA LEU A 177 10.65 -6.54 12.98
C LEU A 177 11.70 -5.77 13.78
N VAL A 178 11.25 -4.89 14.69
CA VAL A 178 12.12 -4.09 15.55
C VAL A 178 12.78 -4.97 16.63
N GLY A 179 11.99 -5.76 17.36
CA GLY A 179 12.49 -6.66 18.41
C GLY A 179 13.35 -7.81 17.88
N GLY A 180 13.16 -8.19 16.61
CA GLY A 180 14.01 -9.16 15.91
C GLY A 180 15.34 -8.60 15.39
N GLY A 181 15.59 -7.29 15.56
CA GLY A 181 16.83 -6.64 15.12
C GLY A 181 16.99 -6.45 13.61
N LEU A 182 15.99 -6.86 12.80
CA LEU A 182 16.02 -6.67 11.34
C LEU A 182 15.83 -5.20 10.96
N CYS A 183 14.98 -4.48 11.71
CA CYS A 183 14.56 -3.11 11.41
C CYS A 183 14.86 -2.13 12.55
N ALA A 184 16.10 -2.11 13.03
CA ALA A 184 16.49 -1.32 14.20
C ALA A 184 17.19 0.02 13.88
N ALA A 185 17.56 0.28 12.62
CA ALA A 185 18.41 1.41 12.25
C ALA A 185 17.62 2.57 11.61
N GLY A 186 18.03 3.80 11.93
CA GLY A 186 17.66 5.02 11.20
C GLY A 186 16.15 5.24 11.03
N CYS A 187 15.74 5.42 9.77
CA CYS A 187 14.38 5.74 9.34
C CYS A 187 13.41 4.53 9.34
N GLN A 188 13.86 3.35 9.74
CA GLN A 188 13.05 2.11 9.77
C GLN A 188 12.57 1.74 11.19
N ASN A 189 12.85 2.59 12.17
CA ASN A 189 12.50 2.35 13.57
C ASN A 189 10.97 2.32 13.80
N GLY A 190 10.55 1.89 15.00
CA GLY A 190 9.13 1.79 15.34
C GLY A 190 8.33 3.08 15.14
N SER A 191 8.89 4.24 15.52
CA SER A 191 8.20 5.54 15.37
C SER A 191 8.02 5.95 13.91
N ALA A 192 8.97 5.61 13.04
CA ALA A 192 8.85 5.86 11.61
C ALA A 192 7.79 4.95 10.97
N GLN A 193 7.77 3.67 11.36
CA GLN A 193 6.72 2.73 10.98
C GLN A 193 5.32 3.19 11.45
N ASP A 194 5.21 3.79 12.64
CA ASP A 194 3.94 4.33 13.16
C ASP A 194 3.44 5.51 12.34
N THR A 195 4.36 6.38 11.94
CA THR A 195 4.06 7.51 11.06
C THR A 195 3.60 7.02 9.69
N LEU A 196 4.29 6.02 9.13
CA LEU A 196 3.91 5.39 7.86
C LEU A 196 2.53 4.72 7.93
N ALA A 197 2.23 4.02 9.02
CA ALA A 197 0.91 3.43 9.24
C ALA A 197 -0.18 4.51 9.30
N ALA A 198 0.07 5.60 10.03
CA ALA A 198 -0.85 6.73 10.11
C ALA A 198 -1.06 7.41 8.74
N SER A 199 0.01 7.57 7.94
CA SER A 199 -0.10 8.10 6.57
C SER A 199 -0.93 7.20 5.67
N MET A 200 -0.67 5.89 5.66
CA MET A 200 -1.46 4.94 4.87
C MET A 200 -2.93 4.93 5.28
N THR A 201 -3.22 4.81 6.58
CA THR A 201 -4.60 4.84 7.09
C THR A 201 -5.27 6.16 6.74
N GLY A 202 -4.61 7.30 7.02
CA GLY A 202 -5.13 8.63 6.71
C GLY A 202 -5.45 8.81 5.22
N THR A 203 -4.58 8.34 4.32
CA THR A 203 -4.89 8.32 2.88
C THR A 203 -6.15 7.52 2.61
N LEU A 204 -6.28 6.30 3.15
CA LEU A 204 -7.44 5.45 2.91
C LEU A 204 -8.74 6.03 3.49
N GLU A 205 -8.69 6.69 4.65
CA GLU A 205 -9.84 7.39 5.23
C GLU A 205 -10.39 8.46 4.27
N THR A 206 -9.50 9.22 3.61
CA THR A 206 -9.94 10.22 2.61
C THR A 206 -10.59 9.60 1.36
N LEU A 207 -10.47 8.28 1.18
CA LEU A 207 -11.04 7.55 0.05
C LEU A 207 -12.38 6.88 0.37
N ASN A 208 -12.81 6.85 1.63
CA ASN A 208 -14.00 6.09 2.04
C ASN A 208 -15.30 6.64 1.40
N ASP A 209 -15.37 7.96 1.17
CA ASP A 209 -16.51 8.64 0.53
C ASP A 209 -16.60 8.42 -1.00
N LYS A 210 -15.50 8.04 -1.65
CA LYS A 210 -15.43 7.94 -3.12
C LYS A 210 -16.22 6.76 -3.71
N PRO A 211 -16.04 5.51 -3.25
CA PRO A 211 -16.78 4.37 -3.79
C PRO A 211 -18.23 4.29 -3.29
N TYR A 212 -18.56 5.01 -2.21
CA TYR A 212 -19.89 5.05 -1.60
C TYR A 212 -20.41 6.50 -1.53
N PRO A 213 -20.64 7.17 -2.67
CA PRO A 213 -21.09 8.56 -2.67
C PRO A 213 -22.46 8.67 -1.99
N CYS A 214 -22.61 9.65 -1.10
CA CYS A 214 -23.90 9.99 -0.51
C CYS A 214 -24.91 10.40 -1.60
N PRO A 215 -26.21 10.08 -1.44
CA PRO A 215 -27.27 10.52 -2.36
C PRO A 215 -27.37 12.04 -2.51
#